data_AF-A0A3P7JQ07-F1
#
_entry.id   AF-A0A3P7JQ07-F1
#
_cell.length_a   1.000
_cell.length_b   1.000
_cell.length_c   1.000
_cell.angle_alpha   90.00
_cell.angle_beta   90.00
_cell.angle_gamma   90.00
#
_symmetry.space_group_name_H-M   'P 1'
#
loop_
_entity.id
_entity.type
_entity.pdbx_description
1 polymer ?
#
loop_
_entity_poly.entity_id
_entity_poly.type
_entity_poly.pdbx_seq_one_letter_code
_entity_poly.pdbx_strand_id
1 'polypeptide(L)'
;SLLPKFRYLALNNGCSTLVGDREVTACCCDYANACNVANRTDITIPTVSPIPEFPISCWSGVYVNGNAISNVGYQSCNGECASISLTTTIANVTHKAEIYTCDPTSVCSSMGMINKCLNIEAGVDGCCCNTDACLTPQKVWLE
;
A
#
# COMPACT_ATOMS: atom_id res chain seq x y z
N SER A 1 9.32 -1.58 -3.62
CA SER A 1 9.77 -1.29 -2.24
C SER A 1 9.32 0.10 -1.82
N LEU A 2 8.48 0.20 -0.77
CA LEU A 2 7.99 1.48 -0.21
C LEU A 2 8.93 2.15 0.80
N LEU A 3 9.95 1.45 1.32
CA LEU A 3 10.89 2.00 2.31
C LEU A 3 11.50 3.36 1.93
N PRO A 4 12.00 3.60 0.70
CA PRO A 4 12.51 4.92 0.32
C PRO A 4 11.42 6.00 0.31
N LYS A 5 10.14 5.63 0.13
CA LYS A 5 9.01 6.57 0.10
C LYS A 5 8.61 6.95 1.52
N PHE A 6 8.64 6.02 2.47
CA PHE A 6 8.41 6.34 3.87
C PHE A 6 9.55 7.16 4.49
N ARG A 7 10.80 6.97 4.04
CA ARG A 7 11.91 7.88 4.40
C ARG A 7 11.67 9.30 3.90
N TYR A 8 11.15 9.47 2.69
CA TYR A 8 10.78 10.78 2.15
C TYR A 8 9.71 11.49 3.01
N LEU A 9 8.76 10.72 3.55
CA LEU A 9 7.72 11.22 4.45
C LEU A 9 8.18 11.36 5.92
N ALA A 10 9.46 11.12 6.22
CA ALA A 10 10.01 11.06 7.59
C ALA A 10 9.29 10.07 8.52
N LEU A 11 8.75 8.99 7.96
CA LEU A 11 8.01 7.93 8.67
C LEU A 11 8.88 6.72 9.05
N ASN A 12 10.20 6.80 8.87
CA ASN A 12 11.08 5.67 9.15
C ASN A 12 11.11 5.36 10.66
N ASN A 13 10.65 4.16 11.03
CA ASN A 13 10.58 3.68 12.41
C ASN A 13 9.81 4.64 13.33
N GLY A 14 8.75 5.25 12.80
CA GLY A 14 7.96 6.24 13.50
C GLY A 14 6.59 6.46 12.87
N CYS A 15 5.81 7.35 13.51
CA CYS A 15 4.50 7.78 13.05
C CYS A 15 4.48 9.29 12.88
N SER A 16 3.80 9.78 11.84
CA SER A 16 3.59 11.21 11.61
C SER A 16 2.27 11.45 10.89
N THR A 17 1.69 12.63 11.08
CA THR A 17 0.60 13.13 10.24
C THR A 17 1.11 13.28 8.81
N LEU A 18 0.30 12.87 7.84
CA LEU A 18 0.65 12.99 6.43
C LEU A 18 0.66 14.46 5.98
N VAL A 19 1.61 14.85 5.14
CA VAL A 19 1.67 16.25 4.64
C VAL A 19 0.44 16.51 3.77
N GLY A 20 -0.31 17.58 4.07
CA GLY A 20 -1.57 17.90 3.38
C GLY A 20 -2.83 17.36 4.04
N ASP A 21 -2.70 16.57 5.11
CA ASP A 21 -3.82 16.05 5.90
C ASP A 21 -3.42 15.93 7.38
N ARG A 22 -4.01 16.77 8.23
CA ARG A 22 -3.65 16.85 9.65
C ARG A 22 -4.31 15.76 10.48
N GLU A 23 -5.19 14.95 9.91
CA GLU A 23 -6.05 14.03 10.64
C GLU A 23 -5.69 12.56 10.35
N VAL A 24 -5.05 12.29 9.21
CA VAL A 24 -4.48 10.96 8.91
C VAL A 24 -3.04 10.85 9.43
N THR A 25 -2.84 9.97 10.40
CA THR A 25 -1.51 9.55 10.89
C THR A 25 -1.11 8.24 10.24
N ALA A 26 0.07 8.20 9.64
CA ALA A 26 0.67 6.97 9.12
C ALA A 26 1.86 6.56 9.99
N CYS A 27 2.12 5.26 10.05
CA CYS A 27 3.27 4.68 10.74
C CYS A 27 4.02 3.77 9.77
N CYS A 28 5.35 3.78 9.81
CA CYS A 28 6.17 2.82 9.09
C CYS A 28 7.32 2.36 9.99
N CYS A 29 7.69 1.09 9.87
CA CYS A 29 8.81 0.53 10.59
C CYS A 29 9.41 -0.65 9.84
N ASP A 30 10.72 -0.85 10.02
CA ASP A 30 11.51 -1.92 9.42
C ASP A 30 12.44 -2.63 10.44
N TYR A 31 12.40 -2.23 11.71
CA TYR A 31 13.30 -2.75 12.76
C TYR A 31 12.93 -4.15 13.26
N ALA A 32 11.68 -4.60 13.06
CA ALA A 32 11.20 -5.92 13.46
C ALA A 32 10.00 -6.34 12.62
N ASN A 33 9.70 -7.64 12.60
CA ASN A 33 8.50 -8.18 11.97
C ASN A 33 7.26 -7.68 12.71
N ALA A 34 6.23 -7.26 11.98
CA ALA A 34 4.99 -6.74 12.55
C ALA A 34 5.22 -5.62 13.59
N CYS A 35 6.27 -4.81 13.39
CA CYS A 35 6.66 -3.72 14.30
C CYS A 35 5.59 -2.61 14.47
N ASN A 36 4.56 -2.60 13.61
CA ASN A 36 3.41 -1.70 13.68
C ASN A 36 2.21 -2.32 14.40
N VAL A 37 2.32 -3.55 14.92
CA VAL A 37 1.26 -4.26 15.64
C VAL A 37 1.78 -4.71 17.00
N ALA A 38 1.06 -4.37 18.07
CA ALA A 38 1.46 -4.78 19.41
C ALA A 38 1.32 -6.31 19.59
N ASN A 39 2.42 -6.98 19.93
CA ASN A 39 2.45 -8.35 20.46
C ASN A 39 1.80 -9.44 19.57
N ARG A 40 1.95 -9.34 18.24
CA ARG A 40 1.52 -10.37 17.27
C ARG A 40 2.70 -11.13 16.71
N THR A 41 3.03 -12.27 17.32
CA THR A 41 4.10 -13.18 16.87
C THR A 41 3.65 -14.17 15.80
N ASP A 42 2.35 -14.20 15.50
CA ASP A 42 1.69 -15.10 14.54
C ASP A 42 1.68 -14.54 13.10
N ILE A 43 2.11 -13.29 12.90
CA ILE A 43 2.23 -12.71 11.56
C ILE A 43 3.50 -13.27 10.92
N THR A 44 3.32 -14.28 10.08
CA THR A 44 4.38 -14.80 9.21
C THR A 44 4.69 -13.77 8.14
N ILE A 45 5.98 -13.43 7.97
CA ILE A 45 6.37 -12.58 6.85
C ILE A 45 6.07 -13.36 5.56
N PRO A 46 5.39 -12.74 4.59
CA PRO A 46 5.25 -13.34 3.27
C PRO A 46 6.64 -13.57 2.67
N THR A 47 6.99 -14.82 2.42
CA THR A 47 8.21 -15.15 1.69
C THR A 47 8.03 -14.77 0.23
N VAL A 48 9.07 -14.22 -0.39
CA VAL A 48 9.11 -14.02 -1.84
C VAL A 48 8.81 -15.36 -2.52
N SER A 49 8.03 -15.31 -3.61
CA SER A 49 7.70 -16.52 -4.38
C SER A 49 9.00 -17.23 -4.78
N PRO A 50 9.16 -18.54 -4.50
CA PRO A 50 10.38 -19.29 -4.83
C PRO A 50 10.54 -19.50 -6.35
N ILE A 51 9.47 -19.25 -7.10
CA ILE A 51 9.49 -19.26 -8.56
C ILE A 51 9.84 -17.84 -9.01
N PRO A 52 10.86 -17.64 -9.86
CA PRO A 52 11.15 -16.34 -10.42
C PRO A 52 9.94 -15.87 -11.23
N GLU A 53 9.20 -14.92 -10.67
CA GLU A 53 8.19 -14.18 -11.40
C GLU A 53 8.90 -13.21 -12.34
N PHE A 54 8.42 -13.13 -13.59
CA PHE A 54 8.93 -12.10 -14.49
C PHE A 54 8.58 -10.73 -13.90
N PRO A 55 9.56 -9.81 -13.79
CA PRO A 55 9.31 -8.52 -13.18
C PRO A 55 8.26 -7.75 -13.97
N ILE A 56 7.19 -7.34 -13.30
CA ILE A 56 6.19 -6.41 -13.86
C ILE A 56 6.49 -4.97 -13.43
N SER A 57 5.89 -4.01 -14.11
CA SER A 57 5.96 -2.58 -13.78
C SER A 57 4.76 -2.15 -12.95
N CYS A 58 5.00 -1.76 -11.69
CA CYS A 58 3.95 -1.29 -10.79
C CYS A 58 4.10 0.20 -10.48
N TRP A 59 2.97 0.92 -10.43
CA TRP A 59 2.96 2.27 -9.90
C TRP A 59 3.28 2.24 -8.40
N SER A 60 4.06 3.20 -7.94
CA SER A 60 4.37 3.35 -6.53
C SER A 60 4.20 4.78 -6.09
N GLY A 61 3.57 4.98 -4.94
CA GLY A 61 3.35 6.31 -4.39
C GLY A 61 2.34 6.31 -3.25
N VAL A 62 2.40 7.37 -2.45
CA VAL A 62 1.41 7.67 -1.41
C VAL A 62 0.68 8.94 -1.81
N TYR A 63 -0.65 8.89 -1.74
CA TYR A 63 -1.55 9.96 -2.12
C TYR A 63 -2.47 10.30 -0.97
N VAL A 64 -2.83 11.58 -0.88
CA VAL A 64 -3.79 12.11 0.09
C VAL A 64 -4.70 13.07 -0.65
N ASN A 65 -5.99 12.79 -0.64
CA ASN A 65 -7.03 13.55 -1.34
C ASN A 65 -6.67 13.78 -2.82
N GLY A 66 -6.16 12.72 -3.48
CA GLY A 66 -5.71 12.74 -4.88
C GLY A 66 -4.34 13.38 -5.13
N ASN A 67 -3.72 13.99 -4.14
CA ASN A 67 -2.40 14.63 -4.27
C ASN A 67 -1.28 13.67 -3.87
N ALA A 68 -0.26 13.55 -4.70
CA ALA A 68 0.94 12.79 -4.36
C ALA A 68 1.71 13.48 -3.23
N ILE A 69 1.95 12.77 -2.12
CA ILE A 69 2.71 13.28 -0.97
C ILE A 69 4.09 12.61 -0.85
N SER A 70 4.32 11.51 -1.57
CA SER A 70 5.64 10.89 -1.72
C SER A 70 6.22 11.13 -3.11
N ASN A 71 7.47 10.71 -3.32
CA ASN A 71 7.96 10.49 -4.68
C ASN A 71 7.15 9.36 -5.34
N VAL A 72 6.69 9.58 -6.58
CA VAL A 72 5.82 8.65 -7.32
C VAL A 72 6.44 8.21 -8.64
N GLY A 73 6.09 7.03 -9.10
CA GLY A 73 6.49 6.54 -10.41
C GLY A 73 6.44 5.02 -10.52
N TYR A 74 6.83 4.51 -11.69
CA TYR A 74 6.90 3.08 -11.93
C TYR A 74 8.15 2.45 -11.28
N GLN A 75 7.99 1.24 -10.77
CA GLN A 75 9.08 0.39 -10.28
C GLN A 75 8.93 -1.03 -10.82
N SER A 76 10.05 -1.72 -10.96
CA SER A 76 10.06 -3.17 -11.19
C SER A 76 9.57 -3.92 -9.95
N CYS A 77 8.77 -4.96 -10.16
CA CYS A 77 8.10 -5.74 -9.13
C CYS A 77 8.18 -7.24 -9.42
N ASN A 78 8.74 -8.00 -8.48
CA ASN A 78 8.71 -9.46 -8.46
C ASN A 78 7.60 -9.90 -7.50
N GLY A 79 6.36 -9.72 -7.93
CA GLY A 79 5.15 -9.85 -7.13
C GLY A 79 3.95 -9.35 -7.92
N GLU A 80 2.96 -8.81 -7.20
CA GLU A 80 1.80 -8.15 -7.78
C GLU A 80 1.81 -6.65 -7.48
N CYS A 81 1.22 -5.87 -8.38
CA CYS A 81 0.91 -4.49 -8.07
C CYS A 81 -0.23 -4.47 -7.05
N ALA A 82 -0.07 -3.71 -5.98
CA ALA A 82 -1.05 -3.62 -4.92
C ALA A 82 -1.42 -2.16 -4.63
N SER A 83 -2.68 -1.95 -4.25
CA SER A 83 -3.16 -0.67 -3.75
C SER A 83 -4.02 -0.83 -2.52
N ILE A 84 -3.90 0.10 -1.58
CA ILE A 84 -4.78 0.22 -0.42
C ILE A 84 -5.32 1.64 -0.37
N SER A 85 -6.63 1.79 -0.21
CA SER A 85 -7.33 3.06 -0.06
C SER A 85 -8.05 3.10 1.28
N LEU A 86 -7.77 4.13 2.07
CA LEU A 86 -8.48 4.46 3.30
C LEU A 86 -9.33 5.70 3.05
N THR A 87 -10.64 5.58 3.20
CA THR A 87 -11.59 6.69 3.18
C THR A 87 -12.25 6.81 4.54
N THR A 88 -12.07 7.96 5.20
CA THR A 88 -12.64 8.24 6.51
C THR A 88 -13.29 9.61 6.54
N THR A 89 -14.27 9.82 7.42
CA THR A 89 -14.89 11.13 7.63
C THR A 89 -14.62 11.59 9.05
N ILE A 90 -13.86 12.68 9.19
CA ILE A 90 -13.53 13.30 10.48
C ILE A 90 -14.00 14.76 10.40
N ALA A 91 -14.64 15.25 11.45
CA ALA A 91 -15.20 16.62 11.50
C ALA A 91 -16.10 16.99 10.28
N ASN A 92 -16.87 16.03 9.75
CA ASN A 92 -17.70 16.15 8.54
C ASN A 92 -16.93 16.41 7.23
N VAL A 93 -15.62 16.22 7.23
CA VAL A 93 -14.77 16.27 6.03
C VAL A 93 -14.35 14.84 5.69
N THR A 94 -14.49 14.44 4.42
CA THR A 94 -14.03 13.14 3.93
C THR A 94 -12.56 13.25 3.53
N HIS A 95 -11.75 12.35 4.08
CA HIS A 95 -10.32 12.21 3.84
C HIS A 95 -10.08 10.88 3.12
N LYS A 96 -9.26 10.90 2.07
CA LYS A 96 -8.87 9.72 1.31
C LYS A 96 -7.35 9.59 1.26
N ALA A 97 -6.80 8.51 1.78
CA ALA A 97 -5.39 8.17 1.68
C ALA A 97 -5.21 6.91 0.84
N GLU A 98 -4.30 6.94 -0.14
CA GLU A 98 -4.06 5.82 -1.05
C GLU A 98 -2.58 5.49 -1.11
N ILE A 99 -2.25 4.21 -1.10
CA ILE A 99 -0.89 3.70 -1.26
C ILE A 99 -0.88 2.76 -2.46
N TYR A 100 0.10 2.93 -3.34
CA TYR A 100 0.41 2.02 -4.45
C TYR A 100 1.81 1.43 -4.26
N THR A 101 1.93 0.13 -4.45
CA THR A 101 3.18 -0.61 -4.19
C THR A 101 3.27 -1.91 -5.00
N CYS A 102 4.41 -2.56 -4.85
CA CYS A 102 4.65 -3.95 -5.21
C CYS A 102 4.59 -4.79 -3.94
N ASP A 103 3.68 -5.76 -3.88
CA ASP A 103 3.54 -6.69 -2.76
C ASP A 103 3.76 -8.14 -3.23
N PRO A 104 4.24 -9.04 -2.35
CA PRO A 104 4.42 -10.45 -2.71
C PRO A 104 3.10 -11.11 -3.12
N THR A 105 3.14 -11.97 -4.14
CA THR A 105 1.99 -12.75 -4.62
C THR A 105 1.28 -13.52 -3.50
N SER A 106 2.01 -14.01 -2.51
CA SER A 106 1.43 -14.69 -1.35
C SER A 106 0.54 -13.79 -0.49
N VAL A 107 0.84 -12.48 -0.40
CA VAL A 107 -0.02 -11.51 0.31
C VAL A 107 -1.35 -11.37 -0.43
N CYS A 108 -1.27 -11.03 -1.72
CA CYS A 108 -2.43 -10.87 -2.58
C CYS A 108 -3.28 -12.15 -2.67
N SER A 109 -2.64 -13.32 -2.70
CA SER A 109 -3.31 -14.62 -2.66
C SER A 109 -3.98 -14.91 -1.32
N SER A 110 -3.30 -14.65 -0.20
CA SER A 110 -3.84 -14.91 1.15
C SER A 110 -5.06 -14.06 1.49
N MET A 111 -5.11 -12.83 0.98
CA MET A 111 -6.27 -11.94 1.07
C MET A 111 -7.30 -12.22 -0.03
N GLY A 112 -6.98 -13.11 -0.97
CA GLY A 112 -7.83 -13.45 -2.10
C GLY A 112 -8.12 -12.25 -2.99
N MET A 113 -7.15 -11.37 -3.25
CA MET A 113 -7.30 -10.12 -4.04
C MET A 113 -6.61 -10.17 -5.42
N ILE A 114 -6.15 -11.34 -5.87
CA ILE A 114 -5.49 -11.46 -7.18
C ILE A 114 -6.43 -10.99 -8.30
N ASN A 115 -5.98 -10.00 -9.08
CA ASN A 115 -6.70 -9.38 -10.19
C ASN A 115 -8.11 -8.88 -9.84
N LYS A 116 -8.30 -8.41 -8.61
CA LYS A 116 -9.55 -7.77 -8.18
C LYS A 116 -9.33 -6.84 -7.00
N CYS A 117 -10.35 -6.05 -6.71
CA CYS A 117 -10.45 -5.28 -5.47
C CYS A 117 -11.38 -5.97 -4.48
N LEU A 118 -11.14 -5.78 -3.20
CA LEU A 118 -12.03 -6.17 -2.11
C LEU A 118 -12.20 -4.98 -1.17
N ASN A 119 -13.43 -4.84 -0.66
CA ASN A 119 -13.66 -4.08 0.55
C ASN A 119 -13.18 -4.94 1.73
N ILE A 120 -12.11 -4.53 2.38
CA ILE A 120 -11.50 -5.26 3.51
C ILE A 120 -12.34 -5.01 4.77
N GLU A 121 -12.70 -3.74 4.97
CA GLU A 121 -13.59 -3.26 6.02
C GLU A 121 -14.18 -1.91 5.63
N ALA A 122 -15.07 -1.36 6.47
CA ALA A 122 -15.72 -0.08 6.21
C ALA A 122 -14.67 1.03 6.03
N GLY A 123 -14.65 1.64 4.84
CA GLY A 123 -13.70 2.70 4.49
C GLY A 123 -12.31 2.20 4.08
N VAL A 124 -12.06 0.89 3.99
CA VAL A 124 -10.78 0.33 3.54
C VAL A 124 -10.99 -0.59 2.35
N ASP A 125 -10.42 -0.22 1.21
CA ASP A 125 -10.40 -1.02 0.00
C ASP A 125 -8.98 -1.44 -0.35
N GLY A 126 -8.82 -2.68 -0.80
CA GLY A 126 -7.54 -3.25 -1.24
C GLY A 126 -7.67 -3.88 -2.61
N CYS A 127 -6.64 -3.76 -3.45
CA CYS A 127 -6.61 -4.38 -4.77
C CYS A 127 -5.23 -5.00 -5.04
N CYS A 128 -5.20 -6.11 -5.76
CA CYS A 128 -3.98 -6.60 -6.40
C CYS A 128 -4.19 -6.92 -7.88
N CYS A 129 -3.12 -6.88 -8.67
CA CYS A 129 -3.12 -7.34 -10.05
C CYS A 129 -1.72 -7.71 -10.54
N ASN A 130 -1.66 -8.61 -11.53
CA ASN A 130 -0.43 -9.28 -11.97
C ASN A 130 0.02 -8.91 -13.39
N THR A 131 -0.38 -7.72 -13.88
CA THR A 131 0.00 -7.23 -15.22
C THR A 131 0.65 -5.85 -15.16
N ASP A 132 1.38 -5.45 -16.19
CA ASP A 132 2.06 -4.17 -16.21
C ASP A 132 1.09 -2.98 -16.08
N ALA A 133 1.44 -2.03 -15.20
CA ALA A 133 0.73 -0.78 -14.99
C ALA A 133 -0.79 -0.97 -14.76
N CYS A 134 -1.18 -2.07 -14.10
CA CYS A 134 -2.57 -2.42 -13.89
C CYS A 134 -3.27 -1.61 -12.79
N LEU A 135 -2.49 -0.99 -11.87
CA LEU A 135 -2.98 -0.09 -10.84
C LEU A 135 -2.25 1.26 -10.90
N THR A 136 -3.02 2.34 -10.99
CA THR A 136 -2.56 3.73 -10.84
C THR A 136 -3.68 4.58 -10.21
N PRO A 137 -3.43 5.81 -9.76
CA PRO A 137 -4.49 6.73 -9.31
C PRO A 137 -5.59 7.00 -10.34
N GLN A 138 -5.30 6.82 -11.63
CA GLN A 138 -6.24 7.05 -12.73
C GLN A 138 -6.86 5.75 -13.25
N LYS A 139 -6.32 4.60 -12.81
CA LYS A 139 -6.72 3.27 -13.25
C LYS A 139 -6.73 2.37 -12.02
N VAL A 140 -7.82 2.45 -11.30
CA VAL A 140 -8.18 1.50 -10.23
C VAL A 140 -9.18 0.52 -10.85
N TRP A 141 -9.12 -0.76 -10.48
CA TRP A 141 -10.16 -1.73 -10.86
C TRP A 141 -11.45 -1.39 -10.11
N LEU A 142 -12.08 -0.30 -10.53
CA LEU A 142 -13.46 -0.01 -10.18
C LEU A 142 -14.29 -0.95 -11.04
N GLU A 143 -15.23 -1.65 -10.39
CA GLU A 143 -16.34 -2.29 -11.08
C GLU A 143 -16.97 -1.37 -12.14
#